data_AF-A0A2W0EKP0-F1
#
_entry.id   AF-A0A2W0EKP0-F1
#
_cell.length_a   1.000
_cell.length_b   1.000
_cell.length_c   1.000
_cell.angle_alpha   90.00
_cell.angle_beta   90.00
_cell.angle_gamma   90.00
#
_symmetry.space_group_name_H-M   'P 1'
#
loop_
_entity.id
_entity.type
_entity.pdbx_description
1 polymer ?
#
loop_
_entity_poly.entity_id
_entity_poly.type
_entity_poly.pdbx_seq_one_letter_code
_entity_poly.pdbx_strand_id
1 'polypeptide(L)'
;MFKVTPNPPDSDPASPYESPDSTQLHETAERALDPGPKIMATPRTPSSMFIVNPELSTETLLVHACESLASANVMANDLVDHLQGTSRNALLGIAQVIML
;
A
#
# COMPACT_ATOMS: atom_id res chain seq x y z
N MET A 1 56.66 -20.79 -26.05
CA MET A 1 56.15 -19.51 -25.49
C MET A 1 55.24 -19.87 -24.34
N PHE A 2 55.70 -19.66 -23.11
CA PHE A 2 54.94 -19.92 -21.89
C PHE A 2 54.02 -18.71 -21.65
N LYS A 3 52.70 -18.93 -21.63
CA LYS A 3 51.74 -17.92 -21.18
C LYS A 3 51.74 -17.98 -19.66
N VAL A 4 52.47 -17.07 -19.02
CA VAL A 4 52.40 -16.89 -17.57
C VAL A 4 51.01 -16.33 -17.28
N THR A 5 50.12 -17.16 -16.73
CA THR A 5 48.83 -16.72 -16.21
C THR A 5 49.11 -15.82 -15.00
N PRO A 6 48.76 -14.51 -15.01
CA PRO A 6 48.88 -13.71 -13.82
C PRO A 6 47.79 -14.15 -12.84
N ASN A 7 48.16 -14.46 -11.60
CA ASN A 7 47.17 -14.61 -10.53
C ASN A 7 46.39 -13.30 -10.36
N PRO A 8 45.08 -13.34 -10.10
CA PRO A 8 44.30 -12.14 -9.78
C PRO A 8 44.81 -11.55 -8.45
N PRO A 9 44.77 -10.21 -8.28
CA PRO A 9 45.13 -9.59 -7.02
C PRO A 9 44.17 -10.04 -5.91
N ASP A 10 44.71 -10.25 -4.71
CA ASP A 10 43.92 -10.48 -3.50
C ASP A 10 42.83 -9.41 -3.41
N SER A 11 41.58 -9.83 -3.63
CA SER A 11 40.43 -8.99 -3.36
C SER A 11 40.29 -8.96 -1.85
N ASP A 12 40.91 -7.96 -1.24
CA ASP A 12 40.63 -7.59 0.15
C ASP A 12 39.11 -7.37 0.26
N PRO A 13 38.39 -8.17 1.07
CA PRO A 13 36.96 -7.99 1.23
C PRO A 13 36.77 -6.63 1.92
N ALA A 14 36.38 -5.65 1.11
CA ALA A 14 35.99 -4.31 1.52
C ALA A 14 35.47 -4.29 2.97
N SER A 15 36.34 -3.90 3.89
CA SER A 15 35.91 -3.50 5.22
C SER A 15 35.04 -2.26 5.04
N PRO A 16 33.81 -2.17 5.60
CA PRO A 16 32.83 -1.16 5.21
C PRO A 16 33.19 0.30 5.56
N TYR A 17 34.39 0.53 6.10
CA TYR A 17 34.82 1.78 6.72
C TYR A 17 36.21 2.21 6.21
N GLU A 18 36.32 2.53 4.92
CA GLU A 18 37.56 3.09 4.37
C GLU A 18 37.42 4.55 3.91
N SER A 19 36.20 5.10 3.86
CA SER A 19 36.00 6.51 3.51
C SER A 19 34.90 7.18 4.33
N PRO A 20 35.03 8.48 4.66
CA PRO A 20 33.99 9.23 5.37
C PRO A 20 32.67 9.34 4.57
N ASP A 21 32.73 9.13 3.25
CA ASP A 21 31.55 9.07 2.37
C ASP A 21 30.76 7.77 2.54
N SER A 22 31.36 6.66 2.98
CA SER A 22 30.63 5.42 3.22
C SER A 22 29.67 5.53 4.41
N THR A 23 30.05 6.29 5.45
CA THR A 23 29.19 6.61 6.59
C THR A 23 27.99 7.46 6.18
N GLN A 24 28.19 8.45 5.30
CA GLN A 24 27.12 9.28 4.77
C GLN A 24 26.14 8.47 3.91
N LEU A 25 26.66 7.59 3.04
CA LEU A 25 25.83 6.69 2.21
C LEU A 25 25.06 5.67 3.06
N HIS A 26 25.68 5.15 4.13
CA HIS A 26 25.01 4.28 5.08
C HIS A 26 23.91 5.02 5.85
N GLU A 27 24.17 6.25 6.30
CA GLU A 27 23.19 7.09 6.99
C GLU A 27 22.01 7.49 6.07
N THR A 28 22.29 7.79 4.79
CA THR A 28 21.22 8.06 3.80
C THR A 28 20.43 6.81 3.45
N ALA A 29 21.07 5.64 3.36
CA ALA A 29 20.38 4.37 3.14
C ALA A 29 19.47 4.02 4.34
N GLU A 30 19.96 4.12 5.57
CA GLU A 30 19.18 3.89 6.79
C GLU A 30 18.00 4.86 6.93
N ARG A 31 18.17 6.13 6.52
CA ARG A 31 17.08 7.12 6.50
C ARG A 31 16.07 6.88 5.36
N ALA A 32 16.51 6.36 4.21
CA ALA A 32 15.62 5.99 3.11
C ALA A 32 14.84 4.69 3.37
N LEU A 33 15.27 3.90 4.36
CA LEU A 33 14.56 2.72 4.84
C LEU A 33 13.45 3.05 5.85
N ASP A 34 13.14 4.33 6.11
CA ASP A 34 11.95 4.71 6.88
C ASP A 34 10.73 4.06 6.19
N PRO A 35 10.16 2.98 6.76
CA PRO A 35 9.05 2.31 6.16
C PRO A 35 7.89 3.28 6.38
N GLY A 36 7.53 4.00 5.32
CA GLY A 36 6.48 5.03 5.33
C GLY A 36 5.23 4.57 6.11
N PRO A 37 4.33 5.51 6.44
CA PRO A 37 3.36 5.37 7.54
C PRO A 37 2.85 3.95 7.68
N LYS A 38 3.10 3.37 8.85
CA LYS A 38 2.85 1.96 9.16
C LYS A 38 1.34 1.72 9.27
N ILE A 39 0.64 1.80 8.14
CA ILE A 39 -0.82 1.65 8.01
C ILE A 39 -1.26 0.23 8.45
N MET A 40 -0.32 -0.72 8.44
CA MET A 40 -0.50 -2.11 8.88
C MET A 40 -0.01 -2.38 10.32
N ALA A 41 0.49 -1.40 11.08
CA ALA A 41 1.09 -1.66 12.40
C ALA A 41 0.08 -1.94 13.51
N THR A 42 -1.12 -1.41 13.38
CA THR A 42 -2.12 -1.45 14.45
C THR A 42 -3.28 -2.33 14.01
N PRO A 43 -3.47 -3.51 14.64
CA PRO A 43 -4.68 -4.29 14.47
C PRO A 43 -5.90 -3.42 14.74
N ARG A 44 -6.80 -3.35 13.76
CA ARG A 44 -8.02 -2.55 13.87
C ARG A 44 -8.92 -3.20 14.93
N THR A 45 -9.16 -2.50 16.04
CA THR A 45 -10.14 -2.94 17.04
C THR A 45 -11.55 -2.77 16.47
N PRO A 46 -12.35 -3.85 16.35
CA PRO A 46 -13.73 -3.74 15.90
C PRO A 46 -14.55 -2.88 16.87
N SER A 47 -15.39 -1.99 16.36
CA SER A 47 -16.34 -1.24 17.17
C SER A 47 -17.46 -2.16 17.67
N SER A 48 -17.85 -2.07 18.94
CA SER A 48 -19.03 -2.78 19.48
C SER A 48 -20.36 -2.05 19.24
N MET A 49 -20.32 -0.87 18.62
CA MET A 49 -21.51 -0.03 18.39
C MET A 49 -22.52 -0.69 17.44
N PHE A 50 -22.07 -1.53 16.52
CA PHE A 50 -22.91 -2.23 15.56
C PHE A 50 -22.65 -3.73 15.65
N ILE A 51 -23.71 -4.53 15.66
CA ILE A 51 -23.65 -6.00 15.64
C ILE A 51 -24.45 -6.54 14.46
N VAL A 52 -24.04 -7.70 13.96
CA VAL A 52 -24.82 -8.45 12.96
C VAL A 52 -25.97 -9.15 13.69
N ASN A 53 -27.19 -9.05 13.17
CA ASN A 53 -28.34 -9.76 13.74
C ASN A 53 -28.13 -11.29 13.55
N PRO A 54 -28.04 -12.09 14.64
CA PRO A 54 -27.80 -13.52 14.55
C PRO A 54 -28.98 -14.32 13.97
N GLU A 55 -30.18 -13.73 13.89
CA GLU A 55 -31.36 -14.37 13.30
C GLU A 55 -31.36 -14.33 11.77
N LEU A 56 -30.50 -13.51 11.15
CA LEU A 56 -30.40 -13.37 9.70
C LEU A 56 -29.37 -14.36 9.12
N SER A 57 -29.71 -14.95 7.97
CA SER A 57 -28.76 -15.77 7.23
C SER A 57 -27.65 -14.91 6.61
N THR A 58 -26.48 -15.52 6.42
CA THR A 58 -25.35 -14.88 5.72
C THR A 58 -25.72 -14.46 4.30
N GLU A 59 -26.56 -15.25 3.61
CA GLU A 59 -27.08 -14.92 2.29
C GLU A 59 -27.87 -13.61 2.29
N THR A 60 -28.82 -13.44 3.22
CA THR A 60 -29.60 -12.20 3.35
C THR A 60 -28.70 -10.99 3.64
N LEU A 61 -27.70 -11.17 4.50
CA LEU A 61 -26.73 -10.12 4.82
C LEU A 61 -25.88 -9.73 3.60
N LEU A 62 -25.44 -10.71 2.81
CA LEU A 62 -24.67 -10.48 1.59
C LEU A 62 -25.52 -9.80 0.52
N VAL A 63 -26.76 -10.24 0.31
CA VAL A 63 -27.69 -9.60 -0.63
C VAL A 63 -27.92 -8.14 -0.25
N HIS A 64 -28.22 -7.87 1.02
CA HIS A 64 -28.39 -6.50 1.50
C HIS A 64 -27.12 -5.65 1.35
N ALA A 65 -25.95 -6.23 1.62
CA ALA A 65 -24.67 -5.54 1.42
C ALA A 65 -24.43 -5.22 -0.07
N CYS A 66 -24.65 -6.18 -0.97
CA CYS A 66 -24.56 -5.97 -2.42
C CYS A 66 -25.54 -4.90 -2.91
N GLU A 67 -26.78 -4.92 -2.44
CA GLU A 67 -27.79 -3.92 -2.78
C GLU A 67 -27.39 -2.52 -2.28
N SER A 68 -26.88 -2.45 -1.04
CA SER A 68 -26.37 -1.20 -0.45
C SER A 68 -25.19 -0.64 -1.25
N LEU A 69 -24.25 -1.50 -1.67
CA LEU A 69 -23.10 -1.10 -2.51
C LEU A 69 -23.55 -0.64 -3.90
N ALA A 70 -24.48 -1.36 -4.54
CA ALA A 70 -25.06 -0.97 -5.82
C ALA A 70 -25.74 0.41 -5.72
N SER A 71 -26.52 0.64 -4.66
CA SER A 71 -27.14 1.94 -4.39
C SER A 71 -26.09 3.04 -4.17
N ALA A 72 -25.01 2.76 -3.43
CA ALA A 72 -23.93 3.70 -3.21
C ALA A 72 -23.21 4.05 -4.52
N ASN A 73 -22.97 3.07 -5.40
CA ASN A 73 -22.38 3.30 -6.71
C ASN A 73 -23.27 4.21 -7.58
N VAL A 74 -24.59 3.99 -7.59
CA VAL A 74 -25.52 4.87 -8.33
C VAL A 74 -25.45 6.31 -7.80
N MET A 75 -25.49 6.50 -6.48
CA MET A 75 -25.37 7.84 -5.88
C MET A 75 -24.02 8.50 -6.18
N ALA A 76 -22.93 7.74 -6.14
CA ALA A 76 -21.60 8.26 -6.46
C ALA A 76 -21.54 8.73 -7.92
N ASN A 77 -22.06 7.94 -8.87
CA ASN A 77 -22.08 8.32 -10.28
C ASN A 77 -23.01 9.49 -10.56
N ASP A 78 -24.17 9.58 -9.92
CA ASP A 78 -25.06 10.75 -10.02
C ASP A 78 -24.35 12.04 -9.60
N LEU A 79 -23.57 11.99 -8.52
CA LEU A 79 -22.81 13.14 -8.05
C LEU A 79 -21.59 13.48 -8.92
N VAL A 80 -21.02 12.53 -9.67
CA VAL A 80 -19.87 12.79 -10.58
C VAL A 80 -20.20 13.84 -11.64
N ASP A 81 -21.43 13.86 -12.16
CA ASP A 81 -21.84 14.81 -13.19
C ASP A 81 -21.97 16.24 -12.66
N HIS A 82 -22.08 16.39 -11.34
CA HIS A 82 -22.18 17.68 -10.66
C HIS A 82 -20.82 18.23 -10.21
N LEU A 83 -19.73 17.47 -10.38
CA LEU A 83 -18.39 17.85 -9.93
C LEU A 83 -17.43 18.06 -11.11
N GLN A 84 -16.35 18.81 -10.89
CA GLN A 84 -15.30 19.04 -11.88
C GLN A 84 -13.90 18.83 -11.29
N GLY A 85 -12.90 18.74 -12.17
CA GLY A 85 -11.48 18.68 -11.80
C GLY A 85 -11.14 17.47 -10.92
N THR A 86 -10.30 17.72 -9.90
CA THR A 86 -9.79 16.67 -9.00
C THR A 86 -10.87 16.00 -8.16
N SER A 87 -11.89 16.74 -7.72
CA SER A 87 -13.01 16.20 -6.94
C SER A 87 -13.82 15.18 -7.73
N ARG A 88 -14.05 15.45 -9.02
CA ARG A 88 -14.70 14.50 -9.93
C ARG A 88 -13.90 13.21 -10.06
N ASN A 89 -12.58 13.32 -10.25
CA ASN A 89 -11.70 12.17 -10.40
C ASN A 89 -11.63 11.34 -9.10
N ALA A 90 -11.61 11.99 -7.94
CA ALA A 90 -11.64 11.31 -6.65
C ALA A 90 -12.94 10.50 -6.47
N LEU A 91 -14.09 11.09 -6.81
CA LEU A 91 -15.38 10.42 -6.69
C LEU A 91 -15.54 9.27 -7.69
N LEU A 92 -15.03 9.42 -8.92
CA LEU A 92 -14.93 8.33 -9.89
C LEU A 92 -14.09 7.17 -9.35
N GLY A 93 -12.96 7.47 -8.70
CA GLY A 93 -12.14 6.47 -8.03
C GLY A 93 -12.91 5.73 -6.93
N ILE A 94 -13.67 6.45 -6.09
CA ILE A 94 -14.53 5.84 -5.07
C ILE A 94 -15.58 4.93 -5.73
N ALA A 95 -16.26 5.38 -6.79
CA ALA A 95 -17.25 4.57 -7.51
C ALA A 95 -16.63 3.28 -8.08
N GLN A 96 -15.41 3.35 -8.61
CA GLN A 96 -14.68 2.16 -9.07
C GLN A 96 -14.37 1.18 -7.94
N VAL A 97 -13.95 1.67 -6.76
CA VAL A 97 -13.65 0.82 -5.60
C VAL A 97 -14.91 0.12 -5.05
N ILE A 98 -16.08 0.76 -5.16
CA ILE A 98 -17.35 0.17 -4.70
C ILE A 98 -17.77 -1.05 -5.55
N MET A 99 -17.39 -1.08 -6.83
CA MET A 99 -17.79 -2.12 -7.81
C MET A 99 -16.69 -3.15 -8.13
N LEU A 100 -15.56 -3.12 -7.42
CA LEU A 100 -14.38 -3.97 -7.61
C LEU A 100 -14.42 -5.21 -6.71
#